data_AF-A0A8C5LVQ3-F1
#
_entry.id   AF-A0A8C5LVQ3-F1
#
_cell.length_a   1.000
_cell.length_b   1.000
_cell.length_c   1.000
_cell.angle_alpha   90.00
_cell.angle_beta   90.00
_cell.angle_gamma   90.00
#
_symmetry.space_group_name_H-M   'P 1'
#
loop_
_entity.id
_entity.type
_entity.pdbx_description
1 polymer ?
#
loop_
_entity_poly.entity_id
_entity_poly.type
_entity_poly.pdbx_seq_one_letter_code
_entity_poly.pdbx_strand_id
1 'polypeptide(L)'
;MVKPKTKGVPATPRKRLGETQLGTLDAFLGVSDLTPLPRADSNMATSPPRSQTGPPDHGGIGHLESLIASLPTRADIDWLIMSVKDTFKAEVDGLRSDMTKMDGRLEHVERRLEEAAGPREAAALSDMRRHIDDLENRSRRHNLRIRGVRETVTDLRAYLVAFFSEVLGHTRLTPEHIDRAHRVFRPRLPAPTDPLRDIVCHITDFTLKESVAAAARNITPLVYDGEDIEVYNDLSTFTLGARRALRPLLAVLREAGIPYRWGHPFALMVQRGQDLFVICTPADVQGFLRDLDLPSVDISDWERPTRFPDHRGRERPQYGQPRPQRPRSRRRGDRGRQGVSPAQAEDGT
;
A
#
# COMPACT_ATOMS: atom_id res chain seq x y z
N MET A 1 65.00 -3.94 4.26
CA MET A 1 63.57 -3.92 3.88
C MET A 1 62.76 -3.45 5.07
N VAL A 2 62.16 -2.27 4.93
CA VAL A 2 61.52 -1.49 5.99
C VAL A 2 60.06 -1.96 6.13
N LYS A 3 59.66 -2.38 7.33
CA LYS A 3 58.25 -2.64 7.67
C LYS A 3 57.49 -1.31 7.74
N PRO A 4 56.30 -1.15 7.13
CA PRO A 4 55.57 0.10 7.23
C PRO A 4 54.92 0.23 8.62
N LYS A 5 55.25 1.31 9.31
CA LYS A 5 54.55 1.80 10.51
C LYS A 5 53.16 2.30 10.10
N THR A 6 52.12 1.61 10.53
CA THR A 6 50.75 2.14 10.53
C THR A 6 50.64 3.25 11.57
N LYS A 7 50.56 4.50 11.14
CA LYS A 7 50.19 5.63 11.99
C LYS A 7 48.69 5.52 12.30
N GLY A 8 48.36 5.36 13.58
CA GLY A 8 46.99 5.43 14.07
C GLY A 8 46.40 6.81 13.83
N VAL A 9 45.22 6.84 13.22
CA VAL A 9 44.38 8.04 13.08
C VAL A 9 43.73 8.30 14.45
N PRO A 10 43.80 9.53 15.01
CA PRO A 10 43.13 9.83 16.27
C PRO A 10 41.61 9.76 16.08
N ALA A 11 40.96 8.99 16.95
CA ALA A 11 39.51 8.85 17.00
C ALA A 11 38.84 10.19 17.34
N THR A 12 38.10 10.74 16.40
CA THR A 12 37.15 11.83 16.63
C THR A 12 36.04 11.35 17.57
N PRO A 13 35.66 12.11 18.61
CA PRO A 13 34.61 11.68 19.52
C PRO A 13 33.26 11.64 18.80
N ARG A 14 32.66 10.43 18.75
CA ARG A 14 31.26 10.22 18.41
C ARG A 14 30.39 11.02 19.40
N LYS A 15 29.85 12.15 18.96
CA LYS A 15 28.70 12.77 19.64
C LYS A 15 27.57 11.74 19.66
N ARG A 16 27.17 11.32 20.86
CA ARG A 16 25.92 10.61 21.10
C ARG A 16 24.79 11.51 20.62
N LEU A 17 24.12 11.13 19.52
CA LEU A 17 22.76 11.60 19.25
C LEU A 17 21.87 10.90 20.28
N GLY A 18 21.73 11.55 21.42
CA GLY A 18 20.68 11.24 22.38
C GLY A 18 19.33 11.62 21.77
N GLU A 19 18.41 10.67 21.85
CA GLU A 19 16.98 10.88 22.05
C GLU A 19 16.31 11.89 21.10
N THR A 20 15.76 11.34 20.02
CA THR A 20 14.59 11.89 19.34
C THR A 20 13.50 12.18 20.38
N GLN A 21 13.40 13.44 20.80
CA GLN A 21 12.17 13.94 21.36
C GLN A 21 11.11 13.86 20.27
N LEU A 22 10.15 12.96 20.47
CA LEU A 22 8.84 13.00 19.83
C LEU A 22 8.23 14.36 20.16
N GLY A 23 8.43 15.32 19.26
CA GLY A 23 7.73 16.59 19.29
C GLY A 23 6.25 16.30 19.14
N THR A 24 5.54 16.45 20.26
CA THR A 24 4.09 16.35 20.39
C THR A 24 3.40 17.13 19.28
N LEU A 25 2.35 16.53 18.72
CA LEU A 25 1.42 17.08 17.72
C LEU A 25 0.65 18.36 18.19
N ASP A 26 1.11 19.02 19.26
CA ASP A 26 0.46 20.18 19.88
C ASP A 26 1.04 21.52 19.40
N ALA A 27 2.15 21.54 18.65
CA ALA A 27 2.69 22.78 18.08
C ALA A 27 2.03 23.20 16.75
N PHE A 28 1.10 22.40 16.21
CA PHE A 28 0.43 22.67 14.92
C PHE A 28 -1.03 23.13 15.07
N LEU A 29 -1.65 22.90 16.23
CA LEU A 29 -2.98 23.38 16.56
C LEU A 29 -2.83 24.34 17.74
N GLY A 30 -2.66 25.63 17.45
CA GLY A 30 -2.65 26.69 18.45
C GLY A 30 -4.00 26.77 19.16
N VAL A 31 -4.18 25.92 20.18
CA VAL A 31 -5.27 25.97 21.13
C VAL A 31 -4.62 26.09 22.50
N SER A 32 -4.51 27.31 22.98
CA SER A 32 -4.29 27.59 24.39
C SER A 32 -5.12 28.83 24.74
N ASP A 33 -5.86 28.69 25.84
CA ASP A 33 -6.67 29.69 26.54
C ASP A 33 -8.16 29.78 26.15
N LEU A 34 -8.88 28.67 26.33
CA LEU A 34 -10.26 28.74 26.80
C LEU A 34 -10.26 29.03 28.31
N THR A 35 -10.37 30.32 28.67
CA THR A 35 -10.86 30.70 29.99
C THR A 35 -12.36 30.40 30.05
N PRO A 36 -12.88 29.71 31.08
CA PRO A 36 -14.30 29.38 31.15
C PRO A 36 -15.13 30.65 31.40
N LEU A 37 -16.10 30.91 30.53
CA LEU A 37 -17.19 31.83 30.82
C LEU A 37 -17.88 31.39 32.12
N PRO A 38 -18.15 32.29 33.09
CA PRO A 38 -18.93 31.92 34.25
C PRO A 38 -20.34 31.51 33.81
N ARG A 39 -20.78 30.35 34.31
CA ARG A 39 -22.13 29.83 34.17
C ARG A 39 -23.13 30.86 34.70
N ALA A 40 -24.15 31.11 33.90
CA ALA A 40 -25.37 31.76 34.33
C ALA A 40 -26.06 30.86 35.37
N ASP A 41 -25.84 31.16 36.65
CA ASP A 41 -26.66 30.59 37.72
C ASP A 41 -27.99 31.32 37.73
N SER A 42 -29.02 30.61 37.28
CA SER A 42 -30.41 30.88 37.54
C SER A 42 -30.65 30.95 39.06
N ASN A 43 -30.77 32.17 39.59
CA ASN A 43 -31.38 32.38 40.90
C ASN A 43 -32.69 33.14 40.74
N MET A 44 -33.73 32.35 40.94
CA MET A 44 -35.13 32.70 41.08
C MET A 44 -35.31 33.89 42.03
N ALA A 45 -36.27 34.72 41.67
CA ALA A 45 -36.81 35.80 42.48
C ALA A 45 -37.27 35.28 43.86
N THR A 46 -36.75 35.88 44.92
CA THR A 46 -37.36 35.82 46.26
C THR A 46 -37.87 37.22 46.58
N SER A 47 -39.18 37.41 46.44
CA SER A 47 -39.90 38.61 46.83
C SER A 47 -39.82 38.84 48.35
N PRO A 48 -39.63 40.08 48.84
CA PRO A 48 -40.17 40.50 50.12
C PRO A 48 -41.61 41.05 49.97
N PRO A 49 -42.39 41.10 51.05
CA PRO A 49 -43.86 41.08 51.01
C PRO A 49 -44.52 42.41 50.68
N ARG A 50 -45.81 42.29 50.33
CA ARG A 50 -46.74 43.32 49.86
C ARG A 50 -47.44 44.06 51.02
N SER A 51 -47.54 45.39 50.86
CA SER A 51 -48.62 46.35 51.20
C SER A 51 -49.03 46.71 52.63
N GLN A 52 -49.03 48.03 52.91
CA GLN A 52 -50.21 48.89 53.16
C GLN A 52 -49.92 50.29 52.52
N THR A 53 -50.43 50.69 51.34
CA THR A 53 -51.67 51.49 51.02
C THR A 53 -52.03 52.59 52.02
N GLY A 54 -52.22 53.88 51.69
CA GLY A 54 -52.31 54.68 50.43
C GLY A 54 -52.77 56.11 50.80
N PRO A 55 -53.45 56.90 49.94
CA PRO A 55 -53.24 57.31 48.54
C PRO A 55 -52.93 58.84 48.46
N PRO A 56 -52.60 59.45 47.31
CA PRO A 56 -53.64 59.95 46.38
C PRO A 56 -53.23 59.73 44.91
N ASP A 57 -54.09 59.25 44.04
CA ASP A 57 -55.17 59.95 43.34
C ASP A 57 -54.81 61.31 42.70
N HIS A 58 -55.01 61.31 41.38
CA HIS A 58 -55.12 62.42 40.42
C HIS A 58 -53.83 63.14 39.91
N GLY A 59 -53.65 63.08 38.59
CA GLY A 59 -52.81 63.99 37.79
C GLY A 59 -51.83 63.24 36.90
N GLY A 60 -52.17 62.80 35.69
CA GLY A 60 -52.51 63.70 34.59
C GLY A 60 -51.27 64.55 34.25
N ILE A 61 -50.60 64.22 33.14
CA ILE A 61 -49.46 64.95 32.55
C ILE A 61 -48.08 64.68 33.20
N GLY A 62 -47.92 64.72 34.53
CA GLY A 62 -46.58 64.59 35.16
C GLY A 62 -45.88 63.23 35.00
N HIS A 63 -46.63 62.12 35.01
CA HIS A 63 -46.08 60.78 34.72
C HIS A 63 -45.80 60.56 33.22
N LEU A 64 -46.53 61.27 32.36
CA LEU A 64 -46.25 61.26 30.92
C LEU A 64 -44.99 62.07 30.62
N GLU A 65 -44.79 63.20 31.31
CA GLU A 65 -43.58 64.02 31.21
C GLU A 65 -42.34 63.31 31.75
N SER A 66 -42.45 62.55 32.86
CA SER A 66 -41.32 61.75 33.35
C SER A 66 -40.97 60.60 32.39
N LEU A 67 -41.97 59.99 31.75
CA LEU A 67 -41.75 58.99 30.70
C LEU A 67 -41.13 59.61 29.44
N ILE A 68 -41.60 60.79 29.01
CA ILE A 68 -41.05 61.52 27.86
C ILE A 68 -39.61 61.98 28.14
N ALA A 69 -39.31 62.40 29.37
CA ALA A 69 -37.96 62.75 29.80
C ALA A 69 -37.03 61.52 29.93
N SER A 70 -37.59 60.32 30.09
CA SER A 70 -36.84 59.05 30.10
C SER A 70 -36.59 58.47 28.71
N LEU A 71 -37.21 59.02 27.67
CA LEU A 71 -36.94 58.60 26.30
C LEU A 71 -35.59 59.13 25.84
N PRO A 72 -34.80 58.31 25.12
CA PRO A 72 -33.53 58.76 24.57
C PRO A 72 -33.75 59.96 23.66
N THR A 73 -32.97 61.01 23.88
CA THR A 73 -33.00 62.20 23.06
C THR A 73 -32.42 61.90 21.67
N ARG A 74 -32.68 62.77 20.69
CA ARG A 74 -32.10 62.64 19.35
C ARG A 74 -30.57 62.53 19.40
N ALA A 75 -29.92 63.22 20.33
CA ALA A 75 -28.48 63.16 20.54
C ALA A 75 -28.02 61.77 21.05
N ASP A 76 -28.82 61.13 21.91
CA ASP A 76 -28.50 59.79 22.43
C ASP A 76 -28.62 58.72 21.32
N ILE A 77 -29.60 58.87 20.44
CA ILE A 77 -29.78 58.00 19.26
C ILE A 77 -28.63 58.22 18.27
N ASP A 78 -28.26 59.47 17.98
CA ASP A 78 -27.13 59.80 17.11
C ASP A 78 -25.81 59.26 17.70
N TRP A 79 -25.62 59.36 19.01
CA TRP A 79 -24.46 58.80 19.72
C TRP A 79 -24.42 57.27 19.61
N LEU A 80 -25.55 56.59 19.81
CA LEU A 80 -25.63 55.13 19.69
C LEU A 80 -25.36 54.68 18.26
N ILE A 81 -25.91 55.37 17.25
CA ILE A 81 -25.65 55.09 15.84
C ILE A 81 -24.17 55.27 15.51
N MET A 82 -23.54 56.33 16.01
CA MET A 82 -22.10 56.55 15.83
C MET A 82 -21.27 55.47 16.52
N SER A 83 -21.60 55.13 17.77
CA SER A 83 -20.93 54.07 18.53
C SER A 83 -21.01 52.73 17.81
N VAL A 84 -22.22 52.34 17.38
CA VAL A 84 -22.45 51.11 16.61
C VAL A 84 -21.70 51.15 15.27
N LYS A 85 -21.73 52.27 14.56
CA LYS A 85 -21.00 52.43 13.30
C LYS A 85 -19.49 52.26 13.49
N ASP A 86 -18.94 52.80 14.57
CA ASP A 86 -17.51 52.73 14.85
C ASP A 86 -17.09 51.33 15.33
N THR A 87 -17.92 50.63 16.12
CA THR A 87 -17.69 49.22 16.46
C THR A 87 -17.75 48.32 15.23
N PHE A 88 -18.76 48.49 14.37
CA PHE A 88 -18.86 47.73 13.11
C PHE A 88 -17.67 47.98 12.19
N LYS A 89 -17.20 49.23 12.08
CA LYS A 89 -15.99 49.53 11.29
C LYS A 89 -14.76 48.83 11.87
N ALA A 90 -14.57 48.89 13.18
CA ALA A 90 -13.44 48.24 13.84
C ALA A 90 -13.47 46.72 13.64
N GLU A 91 -14.64 46.08 13.76
CA GLU A 91 -14.80 44.65 13.47
C GLU A 91 -14.54 44.32 12.01
N VAL A 92 -15.05 45.11 11.06
CA VAL A 92 -14.80 44.93 9.62
C VAL A 92 -13.32 45.08 9.28
N ASP A 93 -12.62 46.05 9.88
CA ASP A 93 -11.18 46.22 9.70
C ASP A 93 -10.40 45.07 10.33
N GLY A 94 -10.85 44.56 11.48
CA GLY A 94 -10.32 43.34 12.10
C GLY A 94 -10.45 42.12 11.18
N LEU A 95 -11.63 41.88 10.63
CA LEU A 95 -11.90 40.80 9.67
C LEU A 95 -11.06 40.95 8.40
N ARG A 96 -10.89 42.17 7.87
CA ARG A 96 -10.01 42.43 6.71
C ARG A 96 -8.55 42.09 7.03
N SER A 97 -8.08 42.46 8.22
CA SER A 97 -6.74 42.10 8.69
C SER A 97 -6.59 40.57 8.80
N ASP A 98 -7.57 39.88 9.37
CA ASP A 98 -7.48 38.42 9.52
C ASP A 98 -7.61 37.70 8.18
N MET A 99 -8.42 38.20 7.25
CA MET A 99 -8.48 37.70 5.87
C MET A 99 -7.12 37.80 5.17
N THR A 100 -6.45 38.95 5.25
CA THR A 100 -5.11 39.12 4.64
C THR A 100 -4.05 38.22 5.28
N LYS A 101 -4.12 37.97 6.60
CA LYS A 101 -3.28 36.97 7.26
C LYS A 101 -3.59 35.55 6.79
N MET A 102 -4.86 35.22 6.61
CA MET A 102 -5.29 33.91 6.10
C MET A 102 -4.81 33.69 4.66
N ASP A 103 -4.95 34.69 3.79
CA ASP A 103 -4.47 34.62 2.41
C ASP A 103 -2.95 34.39 2.37
N GLY A 104 -2.17 35.14 3.15
CA GLY A 104 -0.72 34.93 3.22
C GLY A 104 -0.32 33.55 3.78
N ARG A 105 -1.11 33.00 4.72
CA ARG A 105 -0.92 31.63 5.21
C ARG A 105 -1.27 30.59 4.15
N LEU A 106 -2.33 30.83 3.37
CA LEU A 106 -2.77 29.94 2.29
C LEU A 106 -1.72 29.90 1.19
N GLU A 107 -1.26 31.06 0.70
CA GLU A 107 -0.18 31.15 -0.29
C GLU A 107 1.10 30.43 0.18
N HIS A 108 1.45 30.58 1.46
CA HIS A 108 2.60 29.88 2.02
C HIS A 108 2.41 28.35 2.02
N VAL A 109 1.21 27.86 2.35
CA VAL A 109 0.89 26.43 2.35
C VAL A 109 0.86 25.88 0.92
N GLU A 110 0.25 26.60 -0.02
CA GLU A 110 0.20 26.23 -1.44
C GLU A 110 1.61 26.12 -2.02
N ARG A 111 2.45 27.14 -1.81
CA ARG A 111 3.85 27.12 -2.25
C ARG A 111 4.62 25.95 -1.63
N ARG A 112 4.44 25.67 -0.34
CA ARG A 112 5.11 24.54 0.32
C ARG A 112 4.61 23.18 -0.19
N LEU A 113 3.32 23.08 -0.52
CA LEU A 113 2.77 21.88 -1.13
C LEU A 113 3.32 21.68 -2.54
N GLU A 114 3.46 22.75 -3.30
CA GLU A 114 4.03 22.72 -4.65
C GLU A 114 5.53 22.42 -4.64
N GLU A 115 6.25 22.85 -3.61
CA GLU A 115 7.65 22.48 -3.35
C GLU A 115 7.83 21.03 -2.90
N ALA A 116 6.87 20.45 -2.16
CA ALA A 116 6.96 19.11 -1.53
C ALA A 116 6.16 18.00 -2.24
N ALA A 117 5.29 18.36 -3.16
CA ALA A 117 4.61 17.46 -4.10
C ALA A 117 4.92 17.87 -5.55
N GLY A 118 6.05 18.56 -5.75
CA GLY A 118 6.40 19.15 -7.02
C GLY A 118 6.61 18.08 -8.11
N PRO A 119 6.55 18.48 -9.39
CA PRO A 119 6.77 17.57 -10.51
C PRO A 119 8.13 16.85 -10.42
N ARG A 120 9.12 17.49 -9.78
CA ARG A 120 10.45 16.91 -9.53
C ARG A 120 10.42 15.70 -8.60
N GLU A 121 9.63 15.75 -7.53
CA GLU A 121 9.53 14.65 -6.56
C GLU A 121 8.68 13.52 -7.12
N ALA A 122 7.61 13.84 -7.85
CA ALA A 122 6.82 12.84 -8.58
C ALA A 122 7.69 12.08 -9.61
N ALA A 123 8.52 12.80 -10.37
CA ALA A 123 9.48 12.20 -11.29
C ALA A 123 10.51 11.33 -10.54
N ALA A 124 11.08 11.82 -9.45
CA ALA A 124 12.05 11.07 -8.64
C ALA A 124 11.44 9.79 -8.05
N LEU A 125 10.20 9.82 -7.56
CA LEU A 125 9.48 8.66 -7.06
C LEU A 125 9.21 7.63 -8.16
N SER A 126 8.83 8.10 -9.36
CA SER A 126 8.66 7.24 -10.53
C SER A 126 9.97 6.55 -10.93
N ASP A 127 11.07 7.30 -10.97
CA ASP A 127 12.40 6.77 -11.28
C ASP A 127 12.89 5.77 -10.25
N MET A 128 12.74 6.08 -8.96
CA MET A 128 13.07 5.15 -7.88
C MET A 128 12.25 3.86 -7.99
N ARG A 129 10.95 3.96 -8.28
CA ARG A 129 10.09 2.80 -8.45
C ARG A 129 10.53 1.93 -9.62
N ARG A 130 10.84 2.54 -10.77
CA ARG A 130 11.38 1.83 -11.93
C ARG A 130 12.70 1.14 -11.60
N HIS A 131 13.58 1.81 -10.86
CA HIS A 131 14.86 1.25 -10.44
C HIS A 131 14.68 0.04 -9.51
N ILE A 132 13.80 0.14 -8.51
CA ILE A 132 13.48 -0.98 -7.61
C ILE A 132 12.90 -2.16 -8.39
N ASP A 133 11.99 -1.90 -9.32
CA ASP A 133 11.39 -2.96 -10.15
C ASP A 133 12.43 -3.66 -11.03
N ASP A 134 13.34 -2.89 -11.62
CA ASP A 134 14.42 -3.41 -12.44
C ASP A 134 15.42 -4.25 -11.61
N LEU A 135 15.75 -3.82 -10.40
CA LEU A 135 16.55 -4.61 -9.45
C LEU A 135 15.85 -5.91 -9.04
N GLU A 136 14.55 -5.86 -8.74
CA GLU A 136 13.75 -7.03 -8.40
C GLU A 136 13.75 -8.04 -9.57
N ASN A 137 13.49 -7.58 -10.79
CA ASN A 137 13.50 -8.46 -11.96
C ASN A 137 14.89 -9.01 -12.30
N ARG A 138 15.97 -8.22 -12.16
CA ARG A 138 17.34 -8.74 -12.33
C ARG A 138 17.65 -9.86 -11.33
N SER A 139 17.20 -9.71 -10.07
CA SER A 139 17.39 -10.76 -9.06
C SER A 139 16.61 -12.04 -9.37
N ARG A 140 15.48 -11.93 -10.08
CA ARG A 140 14.62 -13.06 -10.47
C ARG A 140 14.91 -13.60 -11.87
N ARG A 141 15.88 -13.03 -12.58
CA ARG A 141 16.12 -13.36 -14.00
C ARG A 141 16.41 -14.83 -14.27
N HIS A 142 16.99 -15.53 -13.29
CA HIS A 142 17.31 -16.96 -13.32
C HIS A 142 16.19 -17.85 -12.77
N ASN A 143 15.10 -17.26 -12.30
CA ASN A 143 14.01 -17.98 -11.68
C ASN A 143 12.96 -18.41 -12.72
N LEU A 144 12.44 -19.61 -12.57
CA LEU A 144 11.21 -20.09 -13.21
C LEU A 144 10.14 -20.31 -12.17
N ARG A 145 8.90 -20.09 -12.59
CA ARG A 145 7.70 -20.32 -11.81
C ARG A 145 6.88 -21.44 -12.46
N ILE A 146 6.72 -22.55 -11.74
CA ILE A 146 6.03 -23.75 -12.20
C ILE A 146 4.67 -23.85 -11.50
N ARG A 147 3.61 -24.09 -12.27
CA ARG A 147 2.24 -24.32 -11.78
C ARG A 147 1.78 -25.73 -12.11
N GLY A 148 0.82 -26.25 -11.33
CA GLY A 148 0.22 -27.57 -11.57
C GLY A 148 0.88 -28.73 -10.83
N VAL A 149 1.95 -28.51 -10.06
CA VAL A 149 2.64 -29.60 -9.35
C VAL A 149 1.94 -29.93 -8.04
N ARG A 150 1.46 -31.19 -7.91
CA ARG A 150 0.80 -31.74 -6.71
C ARG A 150 1.58 -31.45 -5.43
N GLU A 151 0.89 -31.16 -4.35
CA GLU A 151 1.48 -30.86 -3.03
C GLU A 151 2.19 -32.06 -2.39
N THR A 152 1.90 -33.29 -2.85
CA THR A 152 2.54 -34.53 -2.37
C THR A 152 4.02 -34.62 -2.71
N VAL A 153 4.47 -33.89 -3.74
CA VAL A 153 5.89 -33.83 -4.12
C VAL A 153 6.65 -33.01 -3.08
N THR A 154 7.46 -33.72 -2.28
CA THR A 154 8.32 -33.14 -1.23
C THR A 154 9.71 -32.80 -1.76
N ASP A 155 10.34 -33.71 -2.50
CA ASP A 155 11.64 -33.46 -3.16
C ASP A 155 11.44 -32.72 -4.48
N LEU A 156 11.31 -31.39 -4.37
CA LEU A 156 11.13 -30.52 -5.52
C LEU A 156 12.35 -30.51 -6.44
N ARG A 157 13.56 -30.70 -5.91
CA ARG A 157 14.78 -30.61 -6.71
C ARG A 157 14.91 -31.83 -7.63
N ALA A 158 14.75 -33.03 -7.08
CA ALA A 158 14.77 -34.25 -7.88
C ALA A 158 13.64 -34.27 -8.92
N TYR A 159 12.43 -33.86 -8.52
CA TYR A 159 11.28 -33.75 -9.43
C TYR A 159 11.55 -32.81 -10.59
N LEU A 160 12.04 -31.59 -10.32
CA LEU A 160 12.30 -30.60 -11.37
C LEU A 160 13.45 -31.02 -12.30
N VAL A 161 14.47 -31.73 -11.80
CA VAL A 161 15.53 -32.29 -12.64
C VAL A 161 14.95 -33.29 -13.63
N ALA A 162 14.12 -34.22 -13.17
CA ALA A 162 13.48 -35.21 -14.04
C ALA A 162 12.54 -34.55 -15.05
N PHE A 163 11.69 -33.64 -14.58
CA PHE A 163 10.76 -32.87 -15.42
C PHE A 163 11.49 -32.06 -16.49
N PHE A 164 12.48 -31.25 -16.14
CA PHE A 164 13.20 -30.43 -17.12
C PHE A 164 14.03 -31.28 -18.08
N SER A 165 14.52 -32.45 -17.65
CA SER A 165 15.21 -33.38 -18.54
C SER A 165 14.28 -33.88 -19.64
N GLU A 166 13.02 -34.20 -19.30
CA GLU A 166 11.99 -34.62 -20.25
C GLU A 166 11.60 -33.46 -21.20
N VAL A 167 11.38 -32.26 -20.66
CA VAL A 167 11.08 -31.05 -21.44
C VAL A 167 12.17 -30.75 -22.46
N LEU A 168 13.45 -31.00 -22.12
CA LEU A 168 14.61 -30.82 -23.01
C LEU A 168 14.90 -32.05 -23.89
N GLY A 169 13.96 -32.99 -24.04
CA GLY A 169 14.14 -34.15 -24.90
C GLY A 169 15.15 -35.18 -24.37
N HIS A 170 15.08 -35.48 -23.07
CA HIS A 170 15.93 -36.46 -22.36
C HIS A 170 17.40 -36.05 -22.22
N THR A 171 17.68 -34.74 -22.21
CA THR A 171 18.98 -34.21 -21.81
C THR A 171 19.18 -34.48 -20.32
N ARG A 172 20.30 -35.12 -19.93
CA ARG A 172 20.57 -35.41 -18.51
C ARG A 172 20.90 -34.13 -17.75
N LEU A 173 19.89 -33.54 -17.12
CA LEU A 173 20.13 -32.52 -16.11
C LEU A 173 20.57 -33.19 -14.82
N THR A 174 21.55 -32.58 -14.15
CA THR A 174 21.93 -32.93 -12.78
C THR A 174 21.29 -31.96 -11.78
N PRO A 175 21.16 -32.34 -10.50
CA PRO A 175 20.67 -31.45 -9.45
C PRO A 175 21.43 -30.13 -9.34
N GLU A 176 22.72 -30.10 -9.71
CA GLU A 176 23.59 -28.92 -9.65
C GLU A 176 23.11 -27.74 -10.51
N HIS A 177 22.31 -28.01 -11.54
CA HIS A 177 21.69 -26.97 -12.36
C HIS A 177 20.59 -26.19 -11.62
N ILE A 178 20.05 -26.76 -10.54
CA ILE A 178 19.03 -26.14 -9.70
C ILE A 178 19.69 -25.77 -8.37
N ASP A 179 19.85 -24.48 -8.12
CA ASP A 179 20.38 -23.94 -6.87
C ASP A 179 19.35 -24.10 -5.74
N ARG A 180 18.13 -23.60 -5.99
CA ARG A 180 17.05 -23.56 -5.00
C ARG A 180 15.71 -23.87 -5.66
N ALA A 181 14.87 -24.62 -4.97
CA ALA A 181 13.49 -24.86 -5.36
C ALA A 181 12.60 -24.87 -4.12
N HIS A 182 11.54 -24.08 -4.14
CA HIS A 182 10.60 -23.99 -3.01
C HIS A 182 9.20 -23.63 -3.49
N ARG A 183 8.19 -24.02 -2.70
CA ARG A 183 6.81 -23.59 -2.93
C ARG A 183 6.62 -22.15 -2.47
N VAL A 184 5.86 -21.38 -3.24
CA VAL A 184 5.48 -20.02 -2.88
C VAL A 184 4.63 -20.06 -1.62
N PHE A 185 5.00 -19.24 -0.64
CA PHE A 185 4.26 -19.14 0.61
C PHE A 185 2.83 -18.62 0.37
N ARG A 186 1.84 -19.28 0.99
CA ARG A 186 0.46 -18.77 1.11
C ARG A 186 0.17 -18.48 2.59
N PRO A 187 -0.39 -17.30 2.92
CA PRO A 187 -0.70 -16.94 4.32
C PRO A 187 -1.78 -17.80 4.99
N ARG A 188 -2.68 -18.41 4.19
CA ARG A 188 -3.82 -19.20 4.68
C ARG A 188 -3.53 -20.70 4.51
N LEU A 189 -4.03 -21.49 5.46
CA LEU A 189 -3.97 -22.95 5.38
C LEU A 189 -4.72 -23.44 4.12
N PRO A 190 -4.13 -24.33 3.30
CA PRO A 190 -4.75 -24.79 2.07
C PRO A 190 -6.07 -25.52 2.34
N ALA A 191 -7.15 -25.10 1.69
CA ALA A 191 -8.37 -25.88 1.57
C ALA A 191 -8.22 -26.93 0.45
N PRO A 192 -8.97 -28.05 0.46
CA PRO A 192 -8.93 -29.04 -0.61
C PRO A 192 -9.30 -28.48 -2.00
N THR A 193 -10.05 -27.37 -2.03
CA THR A 193 -10.45 -26.65 -3.24
C THR A 193 -9.45 -25.58 -3.67
N ASP A 194 -8.42 -25.30 -2.86
CA ASP A 194 -7.46 -24.27 -3.20
C ASP A 194 -6.55 -24.73 -4.36
N PRO A 195 -6.17 -23.80 -5.25
CA PRO A 195 -5.21 -24.12 -6.29
C PRO A 195 -3.86 -24.52 -5.69
N LEU A 196 -3.22 -25.50 -6.31
CA LEU A 196 -1.88 -25.99 -5.94
C LEU A 196 -0.89 -24.82 -5.82
N ARG A 197 0.05 -24.87 -4.87
CA ARG A 197 1.07 -23.82 -4.74
C ARG A 197 2.09 -23.92 -5.86
N ASP A 198 2.26 -22.80 -6.55
CA ASP A 198 3.34 -22.58 -7.50
C ASP A 198 4.70 -22.87 -6.84
N ILE A 199 5.61 -23.44 -7.61
CA ILE A 199 7.01 -23.63 -7.24
C ILE A 199 7.83 -22.53 -7.91
N VAL A 200 8.75 -21.93 -7.17
CA VAL A 200 9.80 -21.06 -7.72
C VAL A 200 11.11 -21.81 -7.61
N CYS A 201 11.79 -21.97 -8.74
CA CYS A 201 13.12 -22.55 -8.79
C CYS A 201 14.13 -21.60 -9.42
N HIS A 202 15.34 -21.58 -8.88
CA HIS A 202 16.48 -20.85 -9.41
C HIS A 202 17.39 -21.80 -10.20
N ILE A 203 17.59 -21.51 -11.48
CA ILE A 203 18.50 -22.26 -12.35
C ILE A 203 19.83 -21.52 -12.40
N THR A 204 20.94 -22.23 -12.16
CA THR A 204 22.27 -21.64 -12.05
C THR A 204 22.71 -20.98 -13.36
N ASP A 205 22.50 -21.65 -14.50
CA ASP A 205 22.82 -21.13 -15.82
C ASP A 205 21.60 -20.45 -16.48
N PHE A 206 21.80 -19.20 -16.90
CA PHE A 206 20.79 -18.41 -17.62
C PHE A 206 20.41 -19.05 -18.96
N THR A 207 21.38 -19.61 -19.69
CA THR A 207 21.15 -20.18 -21.02
C THR A 207 20.31 -21.45 -20.96
N LEU A 208 20.59 -22.29 -19.95
CA LEU A 208 19.78 -23.44 -19.61
C LEU A 208 18.34 -23.03 -19.26
N LYS A 209 18.19 -22.01 -18.41
CA LYS A 209 16.87 -21.49 -18.03
C LYS A 209 16.05 -21.05 -19.25
N GLU A 210 16.66 -20.30 -20.17
CA GLU A 210 15.98 -19.84 -21.39
C GLU A 210 15.63 -21.01 -22.31
N SER A 211 16.52 -22.01 -22.43
CA SER A 211 16.27 -23.23 -23.21
C SER A 211 15.06 -24.01 -22.65
N VAL A 212 15.01 -24.22 -21.33
CA VAL A 212 13.88 -24.86 -20.65
C VAL A 212 12.59 -24.07 -20.87
N ALA A 213 12.64 -22.74 -20.68
CA ALA A 213 11.47 -21.88 -20.85
C ALA A 213 10.96 -21.84 -22.29
N ALA A 214 11.86 -21.94 -23.28
CA ALA A 214 11.50 -21.99 -24.70
C ALA A 214 10.92 -23.35 -25.08
N ALA A 215 11.53 -24.45 -24.64
CA ALA A 215 11.04 -25.80 -24.86
C ALA A 215 9.64 -25.99 -24.26
N ALA A 216 9.44 -25.56 -23.00
CA ALA A 216 8.14 -25.64 -22.34
C ALA A 216 7.05 -24.82 -23.06
N ARG A 217 7.39 -23.69 -23.68
CA ARG A 217 6.45 -22.87 -24.48
C ARG A 217 5.99 -23.55 -25.76
N ASN A 218 6.80 -24.43 -26.33
CA ASN A 218 6.49 -25.12 -27.57
C ASN A 218 5.66 -26.40 -27.34
N ILE A 219 5.57 -26.87 -26.10
CA ILE A 219 4.78 -28.05 -25.73
C ILE A 219 3.41 -27.56 -25.23
N THR A 220 2.33 -27.92 -25.91
CA THR A 220 0.97 -27.58 -25.47
C THR A 220 -0.01 -28.69 -25.90
N PRO A 221 -0.69 -29.39 -24.96
CA PRO A 221 -0.57 -29.26 -23.50
C PRO A 221 0.76 -29.85 -22.97
N LEU A 222 1.32 -29.24 -21.92
CA LEU A 222 2.50 -29.74 -21.23
C LEU A 222 2.06 -30.63 -20.06
N VAL A 223 2.06 -31.93 -20.29
CA VAL A 223 1.62 -32.94 -19.30
C VAL A 223 2.83 -33.69 -18.78
N TYR A 224 2.96 -33.83 -17.46
CA TYR A 224 4.01 -34.61 -16.81
C TYR A 224 3.49 -35.28 -15.54
N ASP A 225 3.79 -36.57 -15.35
CA ASP A 225 3.27 -37.39 -14.24
C ASP A 225 1.72 -37.35 -14.10
N GLY A 226 1.04 -37.23 -15.25
CA GLY A 226 -0.42 -37.12 -15.34
C GLY A 226 -0.99 -35.77 -14.89
N GLU A 227 -0.16 -34.74 -14.74
CA GLU A 227 -0.59 -33.39 -14.36
C GLU A 227 -0.34 -32.38 -15.49
N ASP A 228 -1.24 -31.41 -15.64
CA ASP A 228 -1.06 -30.27 -16.53
C ASP A 228 -0.14 -29.25 -15.86
N ILE A 229 1.07 -29.10 -16.40
CA ILE A 229 2.11 -28.22 -15.85
C ILE A 229 2.27 -26.98 -16.72
N GLU A 230 2.34 -25.82 -16.08
CA GLU A 230 2.64 -24.56 -16.77
C GLU A 230 3.97 -23.99 -16.25
N VAL A 231 4.82 -23.52 -17.17
CA VAL A 231 6.13 -22.94 -16.86
C VAL A 231 6.17 -21.47 -17.29
N TYR A 232 6.45 -20.58 -16.35
CA TYR A 232 6.54 -19.14 -16.58
C TYR A 232 7.87 -18.56 -16.10
N ASN A 233 8.24 -17.42 -16.66
CA ASN A 233 9.27 -16.56 -16.06
C ASN A 233 8.75 -15.96 -14.75
N ASP A 234 9.59 -15.95 -13.71
CA ASP A 234 9.28 -15.29 -12.44
C ASP A 234 9.57 -13.79 -12.54
N LEU A 235 8.51 -13.00 -12.74
CA LEU A 235 8.59 -11.54 -12.88
C LEU A 235 8.13 -10.84 -11.61
N SER A 236 8.56 -9.60 -11.42
CA SER A 236 8.09 -8.76 -10.31
C SER A 236 6.58 -8.55 -10.37
N THR A 237 6.00 -8.24 -9.21
CA THR A 237 4.56 -7.96 -9.13
C THR A 237 4.15 -6.73 -9.94
N PHE A 238 5.01 -5.71 -9.98
CA PHE A 238 4.77 -4.49 -10.73
C PHE A 238 4.83 -4.72 -12.25
N THR A 239 5.85 -5.45 -12.73
CA THR A 239 5.93 -5.86 -14.14
C THR A 239 4.71 -6.70 -14.56
N LEU A 240 4.29 -7.66 -13.74
CA LEU A 240 3.07 -8.45 -14.01
C LEU A 240 1.80 -7.58 -14.00
N GLY A 241 1.72 -6.59 -13.12
CA GLY A 241 0.64 -5.61 -13.08
C GLY A 241 0.58 -4.77 -14.35
N ALA A 242 1.72 -4.23 -14.78
CA ALA A 242 1.83 -3.45 -16.00
C ALA A 242 1.46 -4.27 -17.25
N ARG A 243 1.91 -5.53 -17.35
CA ARG A 243 1.50 -6.44 -18.44
C ARG A 243 0.01 -6.74 -18.44
N ARG A 244 -0.61 -6.84 -17.25
CA ARG A 244 -2.06 -7.02 -17.11
C ARG A 244 -2.82 -5.77 -17.55
N ALA A 245 -2.33 -4.58 -17.21
CA ALA A 245 -2.94 -3.32 -17.63
C ALA A 245 -2.90 -3.13 -19.15
N LEU A 246 -1.86 -3.64 -19.82
CA LEU A 246 -1.75 -3.60 -21.29
C LEU A 246 -2.65 -4.61 -22.02
N ARG A 247 -3.43 -5.47 -21.34
CA ARG A 247 -4.27 -6.49 -22.01
C ARG A 247 -5.20 -5.92 -23.10
N PRO A 248 -5.88 -4.76 -22.91
CA PRO A 248 -6.70 -4.17 -23.96
C PRO A 248 -5.88 -3.83 -25.21
N LEU A 249 -4.68 -3.28 -25.05
CA LEU A 249 -3.77 -2.96 -26.15
C LEU A 249 -3.30 -4.23 -26.89
N LEU A 250 -2.98 -5.31 -26.15
CA LEU A 250 -2.58 -6.58 -26.74
C LEU A 250 -3.71 -7.26 -27.53
N ALA A 251 -4.97 -7.03 -27.14
CA ALA A 251 -6.12 -7.52 -27.89
C ALA A 251 -6.21 -6.84 -29.26
N VAL A 252 -6.09 -5.50 -29.28
CA VAL A 252 -6.05 -4.71 -30.53
C VAL A 252 -4.89 -5.13 -31.44
N LEU A 253 -3.68 -5.31 -30.89
CA LEU A 253 -2.54 -5.79 -31.66
C LEU A 253 -2.79 -7.17 -32.29
N ARG A 254 -3.46 -8.07 -31.56
CA ARG A 254 -3.80 -9.41 -32.03
C ARG A 254 -4.86 -9.38 -33.13
N GLU A 255 -5.89 -8.55 -32.96
CA GLU A 255 -6.94 -8.35 -33.97
C GLU A 255 -6.37 -7.76 -35.27
N ALA A 256 -5.40 -6.85 -35.15
CA ALA A 256 -4.66 -6.29 -36.28
C ALA A 256 -3.62 -7.26 -36.89
N GLY A 257 -3.43 -8.46 -36.32
CA GLY A 257 -2.44 -9.43 -36.80
C GLY A 257 -0.98 -9.00 -36.59
N ILE A 258 -0.72 -8.07 -35.69
CA ILE A 258 0.61 -7.50 -35.43
C ILE A 258 1.32 -8.31 -34.35
N PRO A 259 2.44 -8.99 -34.67
CA PRO A 259 3.20 -9.73 -33.66
C PRO A 259 3.90 -8.76 -32.71
N TYR A 260 3.91 -9.11 -31.42
CA TYR A 260 4.58 -8.36 -30.38
C TYR A 260 5.50 -9.25 -29.55
N ARG A 261 6.48 -8.64 -28.89
CA ARG A 261 7.39 -9.30 -27.96
C ARG A 261 7.56 -8.48 -26.68
N TRP A 262 7.83 -9.17 -25.57
CA TRP A 262 8.15 -8.52 -24.31
C TRP A 262 9.66 -8.40 -24.13
N GLY A 263 10.15 -7.17 -23.93
CA GLY A 263 11.50 -6.89 -23.44
C GLY A 263 11.60 -7.02 -21.92
N HIS A 264 12.80 -7.37 -21.46
CA HIS A 264 13.12 -7.44 -20.03
C HIS A 264 13.64 -6.09 -19.50
N PRO A 265 13.24 -5.64 -18.30
CA PRO A 265 12.23 -6.27 -17.42
C PRO A 265 10.81 -6.05 -17.95
N PHE A 266 10.55 -4.86 -18.50
CA PHE A 266 9.27 -4.47 -19.07
C PHE A 266 9.46 -3.52 -20.26
N ALA A 267 9.12 -3.99 -21.45
CA ALA A 267 8.90 -3.18 -22.64
C ALA A 267 8.01 -3.97 -23.59
N LEU A 268 6.96 -3.36 -24.16
CA LEU A 268 6.22 -3.97 -25.26
C LEU A 268 6.86 -3.53 -26.57
N MET A 269 7.37 -4.47 -27.35
CA MET A 269 8.04 -4.18 -28.62
C MET A 269 7.24 -4.77 -29.78
N VAL A 270 7.04 -3.97 -30.81
CA VAL A 270 6.39 -4.35 -32.06
C VAL A 270 7.30 -3.99 -33.22
N GLN A 271 7.47 -4.92 -34.15
CA GLN A 271 8.26 -4.70 -35.36
C GLN A 271 7.32 -4.63 -36.56
N ARG A 272 7.38 -3.52 -37.32
CA ARG A 272 6.61 -3.32 -38.55
C ARG A 272 7.59 -2.89 -39.65
N GLY A 273 7.89 -3.82 -40.56
CA GLY A 273 8.93 -3.60 -41.57
C GLY A 273 10.31 -3.46 -40.93
N GLN A 274 10.97 -2.32 -41.15
CA GLN A 274 12.28 -1.99 -40.57
C GLN A 274 12.17 -1.26 -39.22
N ASP A 275 10.98 -0.78 -38.86
CA ASP A 275 10.79 0.04 -37.66
C ASP A 275 10.46 -0.81 -36.44
N LEU A 276 11.06 -0.44 -35.32
CA LEU A 276 10.82 -1.03 -34.00
C LEU A 276 10.14 -0.02 -33.10
N PHE A 277 8.87 -0.28 -32.78
CA PHE A 277 8.08 0.51 -31.86
C PHE A 277 8.17 -0.10 -30.46
N VAL A 278 8.44 0.73 -29.46
CA VAL A 278 8.66 0.28 -28.07
C VAL A 278 7.83 1.12 -27.11
N ILE A 279 7.10 0.46 -26.22
CA ILE A 279 6.35 1.08 -25.13
C ILE A 279 7.00 0.69 -23.81
N CYS A 280 7.46 1.68 -23.05
CA CYS A 280 8.03 1.52 -21.72
C CYS A 280 7.21 2.25 -20.65
N THR A 281 6.54 3.33 -21.04
CA THR A 281 5.77 4.21 -20.16
C THR A 281 4.38 4.48 -20.75
N PRO A 282 3.40 4.85 -19.90
CA PRO A 282 2.06 5.22 -20.37
C PRO A 282 2.07 6.37 -21.38
N ALA A 283 3.03 7.29 -21.28
CA ALA A 283 3.19 8.40 -22.21
C ALA A 283 3.49 7.94 -23.65
N ASP A 284 4.14 6.79 -23.82
CA ASP A 284 4.52 6.25 -25.13
C ASP A 284 3.31 5.71 -25.92
N VAL A 285 2.21 5.39 -25.23
CA VAL A 285 1.04 4.70 -25.81
C VAL A 285 0.41 5.50 -26.94
N GLN A 286 0.22 6.81 -26.74
CA GLN A 286 -0.47 7.65 -27.72
C GLN A 286 0.36 7.80 -29.01
N GLY A 287 1.69 7.91 -28.90
CA GLY A 287 2.58 7.90 -30.06
C GLY A 287 2.52 6.55 -30.77
N PHE A 288 2.67 5.47 -30.00
CA PHE A 288 2.64 4.11 -30.51
C PHE A 288 1.35 3.75 -31.29
N LEU A 289 0.18 4.14 -30.76
CA LEU A 289 -1.10 3.88 -31.42
C LEU A 289 -1.22 4.65 -32.75
N ARG A 290 -0.79 5.91 -32.78
CA ARG A 290 -0.79 6.70 -34.01
C ARG A 290 0.16 6.12 -35.06
N ASP A 291 1.36 5.75 -34.67
CA ASP A 291 2.38 5.25 -35.60
C ASP A 291 2.00 3.87 -36.19
N LEU A 292 1.23 3.08 -35.44
CA LEU A 292 0.72 1.79 -35.92
C LEU A 292 -0.66 1.87 -36.59
N ASP A 293 -1.28 3.05 -36.65
CA ASP A 293 -2.64 3.26 -37.16
C ASP A 293 -3.69 2.39 -36.42
N LEU A 294 -3.60 2.40 -35.09
CA LEU A 294 -4.46 1.60 -34.20
C LEU A 294 -5.50 2.49 -33.49
N PRO A 295 -6.69 1.95 -33.18
CA PRO A 295 -7.71 2.69 -32.44
C PRO A 295 -7.22 3.09 -31.05
N SER A 296 -7.80 4.17 -30.50
CA SER A 296 -7.52 4.58 -29.12
C SER A 296 -7.93 3.48 -28.13
N VAL A 297 -7.05 3.17 -27.19
CA VAL A 297 -7.30 2.15 -26.16
C VAL A 297 -7.25 2.80 -24.78
N ASP A 298 -8.23 2.48 -23.93
CA ASP A 298 -8.19 2.87 -22.52
C ASP A 298 -7.19 1.99 -21.76
N ILE A 299 -6.16 2.61 -21.20
CA ILE A 299 -5.13 1.96 -20.39
C ILE A 299 -4.98 2.67 -19.03
N SER A 300 -6.07 3.25 -18.51
CA SER A 300 -6.10 3.97 -17.24
C SER A 300 -5.60 3.14 -16.04
N ASP A 301 -5.71 1.81 -16.13
CA ASP A 301 -5.24 0.88 -15.09
C ASP A 301 -3.72 0.75 -15.01
N TRP A 302 -2.97 1.20 -16.03
CA TRP A 302 -1.51 1.10 -16.02
C TRP A 302 -0.87 2.16 -15.11
N GLU A 303 -1.44 3.36 -15.06
CA GLU A 303 -0.98 4.43 -14.17
C GLU A 303 -1.40 4.21 -12.73
N ARG A 304 -2.47 3.44 -12.51
CA ARG A 304 -2.93 3.09 -11.17
C ARG A 304 -1.96 2.06 -10.59
N PRO A 305 -1.20 2.42 -9.54
CA PRO A 305 -0.52 1.41 -8.76
C PRO A 305 -1.59 0.43 -8.32
N THR A 306 -1.44 -0.86 -8.61
CA THR A 306 -2.07 -1.87 -7.76
C THR A 306 -1.50 -1.60 -6.37
N ARG A 307 -2.21 -0.76 -5.60
CA ARG A 307 -2.03 -0.61 -4.16
C ARG A 307 -2.03 -2.04 -3.64
N PHE A 308 -1.12 -2.32 -2.70
CA PHE A 308 -1.23 -3.47 -1.83
C PHE A 308 -2.71 -3.77 -1.59
N PRO A 309 -3.21 -4.99 -1.84
CA PRO A 309 -4.63 -5.30 -1.79
C PRO A 309 -5.18 -4.71 -0.49
N ASP A 310 -6.15 -3.79 -0.59
CA ASP A 310 -6.55 -2.92 0.51
C ASP A 310 -6.75 -3.73 1.80
N HIS A 311 -5.81 -3.61 2.74
CA HIS A 311 -5.89 -4.33 4.01
C HIS A 311 -6.85 -3.63 4.98
N ARG A 312 -7.46 -2.51 4.60
CA ARG A 312 -8.35 -1.68 5.45
C ARG A 312 -9.70 -2.32 5.79
N GLY A 313 -9.84 -3.64 5.61
CA GLY A 313 -10.97 -4.43 6.10
C GLY A 313 -10.60 -5.82 6.61
N ARG A 314 -9.31 -6.17 6.71
CA ARG A 314 -8.90 -7.44 7.32
C ARG A 314 -8.71 -7.24 8.81
N GLU A 315 -9.58 -7.85 9.63
CA GLU A 315 -9.32 -8.01 11.05
C GLU A 315 -7.92 -8.59 11.23
N ARG A 316 -7.05 -7.85 11.91
CA ARG A 316 -5.74 -8.36 12.32
C ARG A 316 -6.00 -9.59 13.18
N PRO A 317 -5.32 -10.73 12.94
CA PRO A 317 -5.41 -11.85 13.87
C PRO A 317 -5.05 -11.33 15.27
N GLN A 318 -5.96 -11.48 16.24
CA GLN A 318 -5.69 -11.13 17.62
C GLN A 318 -4.61 -12.07 18.14
N TYR A 319 -3.35 -11.62 18.10
CA TYR A 319 -2.26 -12.29 18.79
C TYR A 319 -2.48 -12.10 20.29
N GLY A 320 -2.88 -13.16 20.98
CA GLY A 320 -3.12 -13.13 22.43
C GLY A 320 -4.19 -14.08 22.94
N GLN A 321 -5.05 -14.62 22.08
CA GLN A 321 -6.00 -15.65 22.55
C GLN A 321 -5.27 -16.98 22.77
N PRO A 322 -5.40 -17.61 23.96
CA PRO A 322 -4.83 -18.93 24.20
C PRO A 322 -5.46 -19.92 23.20
N ARG A 323 -4.60 -20.63 22.46
CA ARG A 323 -5.05 -21.70 21.56
C ARG A 323 -5.96 -22.66 22.34
N PRO A 324 -7.15 -23.03 21.82
CA PRO A 324 -7.97 -24.04 22.47
C PRO A 324 -7.14 -25.31 22.63
N GLN A 325 -7.01 -25.76 23.89
CA GLN A 325 -6.23 -26.96 24.20
C GLN A 325 -6.86 -28.14 23.46
N ARG A 326 -6.11 -28.74 22.54
CA ARG A 326 -6.53 -29.99 21.91
C ARG A 326 -6.78 -31.03 23.01
N PRO A 327 -7.91 -31.75 22.99
CA PRO A 327 -8.15 -32.82 23.96
C PRO A 327 -7.03 -33.86 23.83
N ARG A 328 -6.34 -34.13 24.94
CA ARG A 328 -5.30 -35.16 25.00
C ARG A 328 -5.95 -36.50 24.65
N SER A 329 -5.51 -37.11 23.56
CA SER A 329 -5.92 -38.47 23.18
C SER A 329 -5.56 -39.43 24.32
N ARG A 330 -6.58 -40.02 24.95
CA ARG A 330 -6.40 -41.12 25.91
C ARG A 330 -5.65 -42.25 25.21
N ARG A 331 -4.45 -42.57 25.69
CA ARG A 331 -3.75 -43.83 25.35
C ARG A 331 -4.65 -44.99 25.80
N ARG A 332 -5.34 -45.63 24.85
CA ARG A 332 -5.60 -47.08 24.90
C ARG A 332 -4.23 -47.74 24.73
N GLY A 333 -3.73 -48.62 25.57
CA GLY A 333 -4.32 -49.44 26.61
C GLY A 333 -3.44 -50.68 26.59
N ASP A 334 -2.42 -50.69 27.43
CA ASP A 334 -1.56 -51.84 27.66
C ASP A 334 -2.36 -52.87 28.46
N ARG A 335 -2.65 -54.01 27.83
CA ARG A 335 -3.10 -55.23 28.51
C ARG A 335 -2.52 -56.43 27.77
N GLY A 336 -1.75 -57.23 28.52
CA GLY A 336 -1.86 -58.67 28.41
C GLY A 336 -0.64 -59.39 27.85
N ARG A 337 0.39 -59.50 28.69
CA ARG A 337 1.47 -60.48 28.60
C ARG A 337 0.93 -61.90 28.90
N GLN A 338 0.90 -62.77 27.90
CA GLN A 338 0.96 -64.25 27.99
C GLN A 338 1.62 -64.68 26.65
N GLY A 339 2.73 -65.40 26.52
CA GLY A 339 3.44 -66.28 27.43
C GLY A 339 3.39 -67.73 26.92
N VAL A 340 4.04 -68.07 25.80
CA VAL A 340 4.45 -69.46 25.44
C VAL A 340 5.70 -69.45 24.53
N SER A 341 6.61 -70.38 24.83
CA SER A 341 7.98 -70.68 24.35
C SER A 341 8.15 -71.14 22.88
N PRO A 342 9.41 -71.32 22.39
CA PRO A 342 9.73 -71.50 20.97
C PRO A 342 9.87 -72.98 20.54
N ALA A 343 9.57 -73.28 19.28
CA ALA A 343 9.91 -74.53 18.59
C ALA A 343 10.25 -74.16 17.13
N GLN A 344 11.53 -74.22 16.76
CA GLN A 344 12.21 -75.31 16.04
C GLN A 344 12.17 -75.14 14.51
N ALA A 345 13.36 -75.30 13.94
CA ALA A 345 13.70 -75.28 12.53
C ALA A 345 13.22 -76.54 11.81
N GLU A 346 12.86 -76.42 10.52
CA GLU A 346 13.08 -77.31 9.35
C GLU A 346 12.78 -76.41 8.13
N ASP A 347 13.65 -76.15 7.15
CA ASP A 347 14.29 -76.98 6.12
C ASP A 347 13.32 -77.66 5.12
N GLY A 348 13.63 -77.52 3.82
CA GLY A 348 12.90 -78.07 2.66
C GLY A 348 11.91 -77.10 2.01
N THR A 349 11.92 -76.81 0.70
CA THR A 349 12.54 -77.46 -0.48
C THR A 349 12.66 -76.42 -1.59
#